data_AF-A0A3M1H7K8-F1
#
_entry.id   AF-A0A3M1H7K8-F1
#
_cell.length_a   1.000
_cell.length_b   1.000
_cell.length_c   1.000
_cell.angle_alpha   90.00
_cell.angle_beta   90.00
_cell.angle_gamma   90.00
#
_symmetry.space_group_name_H-M   'P 1'
#
loop_
_entity.id
_entity.type
_entity.pdbx_description
1 polymer ?
#
loop_
_entity_poly.entity_id
_entity_poly.type
_entity_poly.pdbx_seq_one_letter_code
_entity_poly.pdbx_strand_id
1 'polypeptide(L)' 'MARKTGTLYGIGVGPGDPELLTLKAVRILRQVPTLAVPVTRVGG' A
#
# COMPACT_ATOMS: atom_id res chain seq x y z
N MET A 1 3.56 26.21 16.73
CA MET A 1 3.59 25.66 15.36
C MET A 1 3.13 24.21 15.43
N ALA A 2 2.02 23.84 14.80
CA ALA A 2 1.61 22.43 14.73
C ALA A 2 2.53 21.69 13.75
N ARG A 3 3.12 20.56 14.18
CA ARG A 3 3.97 19.73 13.32
C ARG A 3 3.11 19.05 12.27
N LYS A 4 3.41 19.28 10.99
CA LYS A 4 2.71 18.59 9.89
C LYS A 4 3.17 17.13 9.85
N THR A 5 2.26 16.20 10.08
CA THR A 5 2.50 14.76 9.92
C THR A 5 2.03 14.29 8.54
N GLY A 6 2.58 13.18 8.07
CA GLY A 6 2.07 12.49 6.89
C GLY A 6 0.79 11.70 7.19
N THR A 7 0.18 11.16 6.13
CA THR A 7 -0.95 10.23 6.24
C THR A 7 -0.47 8.80 6.01
N LEU A 8 -0.74 7.91 6.97
CA LEU A 8 -0.51 6.48 6.82
C LEU A 8 -1.78 5.81 6.27
N TYR A 9 -1.67 5.12 5.15
CA TYR A 9 -2.77 4.35 4.57
C TYR A 9 -2.57 2.85 4.83
N GLY A 10 -3.52 2.21 5.52
CA GLY A 10 -3.63 0.75 5.53
C GLY A 10 -4.37 0.28 4.29
N ILE A 11 -3.71 -0.49 3.43
CA ILE A 11 -4.26 -0.96 2.16
C ILE A 11 -4.39 -2.49 2.19
N GLY A 12 -5.62 -2.99 2.04
CA GLY A 12 -5.84 -4.41 1.76
C GLY A 12 -5.53 -4.72 0.29
N VAL A 13 -4.65 -5.70 0.05
CA VAL A 13 -4.17 -6.06 -1.30
C VAL A 13 -4.99 -7.16 -1.99
N GLY A 14 -5.98 -7.73 -1.30
CA GLY A 14 -6.72 -8.89 -1.78
C GLY A 14 -5.93 -10.20 -1.62
N PRO A 15 -6.39 -11.31 -2.24
CA PRO A 15 -5.81 -12.64 -2.06
C PRO A 15 -4.55 -12.91 -2.90
N GLY A 16 -4.18 -12.01 -3.82
CA GLY A 16 -2.97 -12.12 -4.63
C GLY A 16 -3.15 -11.68 -6.09
N ASP A 17 -4.35 -11.85 -6.65
CA ASP A 17 -4.66 -11.36 -8.00
C ASP A 17 -4.76 -9.82 -8.01
N PRO A 18 -3.93 -9.11 -8.80
CA PRO A 18 -3.95 -7.65 -8.90
C PRO A 18 -5.30 -7.07 -9.35
N GLU A 19 -6.10 -7.82 -10.13
CA GLU A 19 -7.41 -7.34 -10.61
C GLU A 19 -8.43 -7.22 -9.48
N LEU A 20 -8.18 -7.86 -8.33
CA LEU A 20 -9.05 -7.83 -7.16
C LEU A 20 -8.78 -6.62 -6.24
N LEU A 21 -7.87 -5.73 -6.62
CA LEU A 21 -7.66 -4.47 -5.91
C LEU A 21 -8.83 -3.51 -6.10
N THR A 22 -9.21 -2.80 -5.03
CA THR A 22 -10.17 -1.70 -5.16
C THR A 22 -9.59 -0.55 -5.99
N LEU A 23 -10.44 0.16 -6.73
CA LEU A 23 -10.02 1.35 -7.49
C LEU A 23 -9.34 2.41 -6.61
N LYS A 24 -9.76 2.53 -5.34
CA LYS A 24 -9.14 3.45 -4.37
C LYS A 24 -7.73 3.01 -3.98
N ALA A 25 -7.52 1.71 -3.76
CA ALA A 25 -6.19 1.17 -3.46
C ALA A 25 -5.22 1.46 -4.62
N VAL A 26 -5.62 1.17 -5.86
CA VAL A 26 -4.80 1.44 -7.05
C VAL A 26 -4.43 2.92 -7.17
N ARG A 27 -5.40 3.83 -6.94
CA ARG A 27 -5.13 5.28 -6.99
C ARG A 27 -4.13 5.72 -5.92
N ILE A 28 -4.29 5.26 -4.68
CA ILE A 28 -3.39 5.62 -3.57
C ILE A 28 -1.98 5.05 -3.82
N LEU A 29 -1.88 3.75 -4.15
CA LEU A 29 -0.60 3.08 -4.38
C LEU A 29 0.22 3.73 -5.51
N ARG A 30 -0.43 4.32 -6.52
CA ARG A 30 0.23 5.07 -7.60
C ARG A 30 0.73 6.47 -7.19
N GLN A 31 0.26 7.02 -6.07
CA GLN A 31 0.53 8.41 -5.68
C GLN A 31 1.44 8.52 -4.45
N VAL A 32 1.47 7.50 -3.58
CA VAL A 32 2.26 7.56 -2.36
C VAL A 32 3.76 7.55 -2.67
N PRO A 33 4.57 8.39 -1.98
CA PRO A 33 6.01 8.43 -2.22
C PRO A 33 6.75 7.25 -1.60
N THR A 34 6.12 6.44 -0.75
CA THR A 34 6.76 5.35 -0.02
C THR A 34 5.78 4.22 0.22
N LEU A 35 6.27 2.99 0.04
CA LEU A 35 5.53 1.74 0.29
C LEU A 35 6.26 0.91 1.34
N ALA A 36 5.54 0.49 2.38
CA ALA A 36 6.00 -0.50 3.33
C ALA A 36 5.18 -1.77 3.10
N VAL A 37 5.82 -2.83 2.62
CA VAL A 37 5.17 -4.11 2.29
C VAL A 37 5.83 -5.25 3.06
N PRO A 38 5.04 -6.22 3.58
CA PRO A 38 5.61 -7.44 4.12
C PRO A 38 6.24 -8.25 2.98
N VAL A 39 7.46 -8.72 3.18
CA VAL A 39 8.14 -9.63 2.25
C VAL A 39 8.40 -10.95 2.94
N THR A 40 7.86 -12.04 2.39
CA THR A 40 8.25 -13.39 2.79
C THR A 40 9.57 -13.72 2.09
N ARG A 41 10.43 -14.52 2.71
CA ARG A 41 11.73 -14.92 2.14
C ARG A 41 11.50 -15.58 0.77
N VAL A 42 12.19 -15.11 -0.27
CA VAL A 42 12.13 -15.73 -1.60
C VAL A 42 12.93 -17.03 -1.55
N GLY A 43 12.26 -18.17 -1.74
CA GLY A 43 12.90 -19.49 -1.88
C GLY A 43 12.78 -20.41 -0.65
N GLY A 44 11.98 -21.45 -0.82
CA GLY A 44 12.14 -22.77 -0.23
C GLY A 44 12.18 -23.78 -1.36
#